data_AF-A0A954Q3R6-F1
#
_entry.id   AF-A0A954Q3R6-F1
#
_cell.length_a   1.000
_cell.length_b   1.000
_cell.length_c   1.000
_cell.angle_alpha   90.00
_cell.angle_beta   90.00
_cell.angle_gamma   90.00
#
_symmetry.space_group_name_H-M   'P 1'
#
loop_
_entity.id
_entity.type
_entity.pdbx_description
1 polymer ?
#
loop_
_entity_poly.entity_id
_entity_poly.type
_entity_poly.pdbx_seq_one_letter_code
_entity_poly.pdbx_strand_id
1 'polypeptide(L)'
;MRQEETLAQDVYLTLGEQWNLPIFAYIANAELRHMAAIGGRLGRYNLIDLVVHDVRGQFADQKVTKWYEDVVKSGSQSVADELRVGVQVEELDIAELQADLSTARQQDIRSVYQDRLKGSQQHFRAFSVQLK
;
A
#
# COMPACT_ATOMS: atom_id res chain seq x y z
N MET A 1 5.62 -6.73 2.66
CA MET A 1 4.88 -6.00 3.70
C MET A 1 5.23 -4.52 3.87
N ARG A 2 6.38 -4.11 4.43
CA ARG A 2 6.62 -2.66 4.63
C ARG A 2 6.87 -1.90 3.32
N GLN A 3 7.57 -2.54 2.38
CA GLN A 3 7.80 -2.02 1.03
C GLN A 3 6.50 -1.91 0.22
N GLU A 4 5.53 -2.81 0.42
CA GLU A 4 4.21 -2.77 -0.22
C GLU A 4 3.40 -1.54 0.24
N GLU A 5 3.43 -1.19 1.52
CA GLU A 5 2.74 0.05 1.96
C GLU A 5 3.42 1.30 1.43
N THR A 6 4.75 1.28 1.37
CA THR A 6 5.50 2.39 0.79
C THR A 6 5.11 2.56 -0.68
N LEU A 7 4.95 1.44 -1.38
CA LEU A 7 4.49 1.42 -2.75
C LEU A 7 3.08 1.97 -2.90
N ALA A 8 2.12 1.50 -2.11
CA ALA A 8 0.75 2.00 -2.11
C ALA A 8 0.71 3.51 -1.80
N GLN A 9 1.42 3.95 -0.77
CA GLN A 9 1.55 5.35 -0.40
C GLN A 9 2.11 6.20 -1.54
N ASP A 10 3.23 5.78 -2.14
CA ASP A 10 3.90 6.53 -3.19
C ASP A 10 3.03 6.63 -4.46
N VAL A 11 2.31 5.56 -4.81
CA VAL A 11 1.31 5.57 -5.89
C VAL A 11 0.20 6.58 -5.58
N TYR A 12 -0.37 6.54 -4.37
CA TYR A 12 -1.50 7.40 -4.01
C TYR A 12 -1.12 8.87 -3.90
N LEU A 13 0.06 9.18 -3.39
CA LEU A 13 0.55 10.56 -3.37
C LEU A 13 0.80 11.08 -4.79
N THR A 14 1.42 10.28 -5.65
CA THR A 14 1.74 10.68 -7.03
C THR A 14 0.49 10.90 -7.87
N LEU A 15 -0.45 9.98 -7.82
CA LEU A 15 -1.69 10.05 -8.57
C LEU A 15 -2.64 11.11 -7.97
N GLY A 16 -2.75 11.16 -6.64
CA GLY A 16 -3.63 12.10 -5.94
C GLY A 16 -3.24 13.57 -6.14
N GLU A 17 -1.94 13.86 -6.33
CA GLU A 17 -1.45 15.20 -6.70
C GLU A 17 -1.94 15.64 -8.09
N GLN A 18 -2.12 14.70 -9.02
CA GLN A 18 -2.50 14.99 -10.41
C GLN A 18 -3.97 15.39 -10.52
N TRP A 19 -4.87 14.68 -9.84
CA TRP A 19 -6.32 14.85 -9.99
C TRP A 19 -7.01 15.49 -8.78
N ASN A 20 -6.26 15.72 -7.70
CA ASN A 20 -6.72 16.34 -6.44
C ASN A 20 -7.95 15.65 -5.83
N LEU A 21 -7.99 14.32 -5.92
CA LEU A 21 -9.06 13.50 -5.36
C LEU A 21 -8.77 13.24 -3.87
N PRO A 22 -9.64 13.69 -2.94
CA PRO A 22 -9.37 13.57 -1.51
C PRO A 22 -9.15 12.14 -1.02
N ILE A 23 -9.78 11.16 -1.68
CA ILE A 23 -9.67 9.74 -1.32
C ILE A 23 -8.22 9.24 -1.32
N PHE A 24 -7.40 9.67 -2.29
CA PHE A 24 -6.00 9.27 -2.38
C PHE A 24 -5.18 9.83 -1.23
N ALA A 25 -5.39 11.10 -0.85
CA ALA A 25 -4.73 11.69 0.31
C ALA A 25 -5.16 11.02 1.63
N TYR A 26 -6.44 10.67 1.78
CA TYR A 26 -6.92 9.96 2.97
C TYR A 26 -6.31 8.57 3.10
N ILE A 27 -6.25 7.82 2.00
CA ILE A 27 -5.72 6.44 1.98
C ILE A 27 -4.19 6.44 2.10
N ALA A 28 -3.46 7.35 1.43
CA ALA A 28 -2.02 7.49 1.62
C ALA A 28 -1.62 7.74 3.08
N ASN A 29 -2.43 8.53 3.82
CA ASN A 29 -2.23 8.73 5.25
C ASN A 29 -2.53 7.47 6.09
N ALA A 30 -3.40 6.58 5.62
CA ALA A 30 -3.62 5.27 6.23
C ALA A 30 -2.40 4.37 6.05
N GLU A 31 -1.81 4.34 4.85
CA GLU A 31 -0.61 3.54 4.57
C GLU A 31 0.59 3.96 5.42
N LEU A 32 0.76 5.26 5.69
CA LEU A 32 1.75 5.74 6.66
C LEU A 32 1.59 5.12 8.05
N ARG A 33 0.36 4.98 8.52
CA ARG A 33 0.08 4.37 9.83
C ARG A 33 0.35 2.88 9.81
N HIS A 34 0.02 2.19 8.71
CA HIS A 34 0.34 0.79 8.55
C HIS A 34 1.86 0.54 8.53
N MET A 35 2.64 1.37 7.82
CA MET A 35 4.11 1.33 7.84
C MET A 35 4.67 1.47 9.26
N ALA A 36 4.16 2.46 10.02
CA ALA A 36 4.60 2.69 11.40
C ALA A 36 4.26 1.51 12.32
N ALA A 37 3.11 0.87 12.15
CA ALA A 37 2.69 -0.29 12.92
C ALA A 37 3.62 -1.51 12.70
N ILE A 38 4.14 -1.69 11.47
CA ILE A 38 5.15 -2.71 11.18
C ILE A 38 6.50 -2.32 11.78
N GLY A 39 6.93 -1.07 11.61
CA GLY A 39 8.21 -0.59 12.13
C GLY A 39 8.40 -0.76 13.63
N GLY A 40 7.37 -0.43 14.41
CA GLY A 40 7.38 -0.63 15.86
C GLY A 40 7.61 -2.09 16.27
N ARG A 41 7.28 -3.05 15.40
CA ARG A 41 7.44 -4.49 15.68
C ARG A 41 8.75 -5.07 15.14
N LEU A 42 9.29 -4.55 14.05
CA LEU A 42 10.65 -4.88 13.63
C LEU A 42 11.65 -4.60 14.75
N GLY A 43 11.50 -3.45 15.42
CA GLY A 43 12.27 -3.11 16.63
C GLY A 43 12.09 -4.12 17.77
N ARG A 44 10.87 -4.66 17.97
CA ARG A 44 10.60 -5.68 19.00
C ARG A 44 11.33 -7.00 18.72
N TYR A 45 11.51 -7.35 17.46
CA TYR A 45 12.18 -8.59 17.04
C TYR A 45 13.66 -8.41 16.68
N ASN A 46 14.25 -7.23 16.91
CA ASN A 46 15.59 -6.87 16.44
C ASN A 46 15.83 -7.16 14.95
N LEU A 47 14.78 -7.02 14.14
CA LEU A 47 14.89 -7.14 12.69
C LEU A 47 15.35 -5.81 12.12
N ILE A 48 16.32 -5.86 11.21
CA ILE A 48 16.78 -4.67 10.49
C ILE A 48 15.65 -4.21 9.58
N ASP A 49 15.28 -2.94 9.73
CA ASP A 49 14.39 -2.28 8.80
C ASP A 49 15.17 -1.93 7.54
N LEU A 50 14.91 -2.66 6.46
CA LEU A 50 15.59 -2.49 5.17
C LEU A 50 14.87 -1.50 4.26
N VAL A 51 13.75 -0.92 4.70
CA VAL A 51 13.07 0.12 3.93
C VAL A 51 13.85 1.42 4.07
N VAL A 52 14.67 1.69 3.06
CA VAL A 52 15.30 3.00 2.85
C VAL A 52 14.33 3.83 2.02
N HIS A 53 13.63 4.75 2.67
CA HIS A 53 12.66 5.64 2.01
C HIS A 53 13.27 7.04 1.82
N ASP A 54 14.23 7.14 0.92
CA ASP A 54 14.88 8.44 0.63
C ASP A 54 14.24 9.16 -0.56
N VAL A 55 13.63 8.43 -1.50
CA VAL A 55 13.04 9.00 -2.71
C VAL A 55 11.74 8.27 -3.10
N ARG A 56 10.67 9.04 -3.32
CA ARG A 56 9.38 8.51 -3.79
C ARG A 56 9.54 7.70 -5.08
N GLY A 57 8.92 6.53 -5.12
CA GLY A 57 8.91 5.65 -6.30
C GLY A 57 10.20 4.87 -6.52
N GLN A 58 11.21 5.01 -5.64
CA GLN A 58 12.45 4.25 -5.72
C GLN A 58 12.47 3.13 -4.68
N PHE A 59 12.63 1.90 -5.16
CA PHE A 59 12.65 0.71 -4.33
C PHE A 59 13.92 -0.11 -4.56
N ALA A 60 14.37 -0.81 -3.51
CA ALA A 60 15.52 -1.71 -3.59
C ALA A 60 15.32 -2.84 -4.62
N ASP A 61 14.08 -3.33 -4.74
CA ASP A 61 13.71 -4.28 -5.80
C ASP A 61 13.27 -3.53 -7.05
N GLN A 62 14.05 -3.69 -8.13
CA GLN A 62 13.79 -3.13 -9.46
C GLN A 62 12.42 -3.55 -10.03
N LYS A 63 11.90 -4.72 -9.65
CA LYS A 63 10.55 -5.15 -10.06
C LYS A 63 9.47 -4.28 -9.44
N VAL A 64 9.66 -3.85 -8.19
CA VAL A 64 8.72 -2.97 -7.48
C VAL A 64 8.78 -1.56 -8.07
N THR A 65 9.99 -1.04 -8.34
CA THR A 65 10.17 0.23 -9.06
C THR A 65 9.48 0.21 -10.42
N LYS A 66 9.65 -0.87 -11.20
CA LYS A 66 8.98 -1.00 -12.49
C LYS A 66 7.46 -1.06 -12.36
N TRP A 67 6.96 -1.83 -11.39
CA TRP A 67 5.52 -1.90 -11.14
C TRP A 67 4.95 -0.54 -10.77
N TYR A 68 5.64 0.22 -9.91
CA TYR A 68 5.29 1.61 -9.58
C TYR A 68 5.18 2.49 -10.83
N GLU A 69 6.20 2.47 -11.69
CA GLU A 69 6.21 3.25 -12.94
C GLU A 69 5.04 2.87 -13.86
N ASP A 70 4.77 1.56 -14.00
CA ASP A 70 3.70 1.04 -14.84
C ASP A 70 2.32 1.45 -14.30
N VAL A 71 2.06 1.34 -12.99
CA VAL A 71 0.76 1.72 -12.41
C VAL A 71 0.56 3.23 -12.39
N VAL A 72 1.59 4.03 -12.12
CA VAL A 72 1.50 5.50 -12.21
C VAL A 72 1.18 5.90 -13.64
N LYS A 73 1.91 5.35 -14.63
CA LYS A 73 1.64 5.63 -16.05
C LYS A 73 0.20 5.29 -16.44
N SER A 74 -0.32 4.15 -15.97
CA SER A 74 -1.71 3.74 -16.20
C SER A 74 -2.72 4.68 -15.51
N GLY A 75 -2.50 4.99 -14.23
CA GLY A 75 -3.41 5.83 -13.44
C GLY A 75 -3.44 7.30 -13.87
N SER A 76 -2.37 7.79 -14.48
CA SER A 76 -2.27 9.16 -14.98
C SER A 76 -3.11 9.43 -16.24
N GLN A 77 -3.76 8.43 -16.84
CA GLN A 77 -4.52 8.61 -18.08
C GLN A 77 -5.88 9.30 -17.88
N SER A 78 -6.56 8.99 -16.77
CA SER A 78 -7.84 9.61 -16.42
C SER A 78 -8.16 9.37 -14.93
N VAL A 79 -9.11 10.13 -14.38
CA VAL A 79 -9.66 9.88 -13.03
C VAL A 79 -10.17 8.43 -12.87
N ALA A 80 -10.79 7.87 -13.92
CA ALA A 80 -11.25 6.49 -13.87
C ALA A 80 -10.08 5.49 -13.82
N ASP A 81 -8.99 5.77 -14.53
CA ASP A 81 -7.79 4.92 -14.48
C ASP A 81 -7.05 5.06 -13.16
N GLU A 82 -7.02 6.25 -12.58
CA GLU A 82 -6.49 6.50 -11.25
C GLU A 82 -7.18 5.62 -10.19
N LEU A 83 -8.52 5.65 -10.18
CA LEU A 83 -9.32 4.86 -9.25
C LEU A 83 -9.18 3.36 -9.51
N ARG A 84 -9.01 2.93 -10.78
CA ARG A 84 -8.72 1.51 -11.11
C ARG A 84 -7.36 1.07 -10.56
N VAL A 85 -6.34 1.92 -10.63
CA VAL A 85 -5.05 1.67 -9.99
C VAL A 85 -5.22 1.54 -8.48
N GLY A 86 -6.01 2.42 -7.86
CA GLY A 86 -6.40 2.31 -6.46
C GLY A 86 -6.97 0.93 -6.11
N VAL A 87 -7.93 0.44 -6.90
CA VAL A 87 -8.49 -0.92 -6.73
C VAL A 87 -7.42 -2.00 -6.90
N GLN A 88 -6.61 -1.92 -7.95
CA GLN A 88 -5.60 -2.95 -8.27
C GLN A 88 -4.54 -3.08 -7.16
N VAL A 89 -4.08 -1.96 -6.59
CA VAL A 89 -3.12 -1.95 -5.49
C VAL A 89 -3.71 -2.68 -4.27
N GLU A 90 -4.97 -2.40 -3.94
CA GLU A 90 -5.63 -2.99 -2.78
C GLU A 90 -5.98 -4.47 -2.97
N GLU A 91 -6.30 -4.90 -4.20
CA GLU A 91 -6.48 -6.33 -4.50
C GLU A 91 -5.18 -7.12 -4.28
N LEU A 92 -4.04 -6.55 -4.66
CA LEU A 92 -2.73 -7.16 -4.46
C LEU A 92 -2.41 -7.27 -2.96
N ASP A 93 -2.53 -6.17 -2.20
CA ASP A 93 -2.23 -6.16 -0.76
C ASP A 93 -3.16 -7.12 0.01
N ILE A 94 -4.46 -7.19 -0.35
CA ILE A 94 -5.38 -8.17 0.24
C ILE A 94 -4.92 -9.62 -0.02
N ALA A 95 -4.50 -9.93 -1.24
CA ALA A 95 -4.06 -11.28 -1.59
C ALA A 95 -2.76 -11.66 -0.85
N GLU A 96 -1.81 -10.74 -0.77
CA GLU A 96 -0.53 -10.92 -0.07
C GLU A 96 -0.76 -11.08 1.45
N LEU A 97 -1.58 -10.22 2.07
CA LEU A 97 -1.94 -10.31 3.49
C LEU A 97 -2.63 -11.63 3.84
N GLN A 98 -3.48 -12.15 2.95
CA GLN A 98 -4.12 -13.46 3.15
C GLN A 98 -3.10 -14.59 3.08
N ALA A 99 -2.17 -14.56 2.14
CA ALA A 99 -1.09 -15.52 2.03
C ALA A 99 -0.18 -15.49 3.28
N ASP A 100 0.19 -14.29 3.72
CA ASP A 100 1.00 -14.06 4.91
C ASP A 100 0.31 -14.56 6.20
N LEU A 101 -0.99 -14.29 6.35
CA LEU A 101 -1.80 -14.80 7.47
C LEU A 101 -1.90 -16.34 7.51
N SER A 102 -1.76 -17.00 6.36
CA SER A 102 -1.80 -18.47 6.30
C SER A 102 -0.55 -19.12 6.90
N THR A 103 0.58 -18.40 6.92
CA THR A 103 1.87 -18.91 7.40
C THR A 103 2.32 -18.31 8.74
N ALA A 104 1.84 -17.11 9.08
CA ALA A 104 2.20 -16.41 10.32
C ALA A 104 1.73 -17.18 11.57
N ARG A 105 2.66 -17.44 12.50
CA ARG A 105 2.39 -18.21 13.74
C ARG A 105 2.34 -17.34 14.99
N GLN A 106 3.11 -16.26 15.02
CA GLN A 106 3.18 -15.36 16.15
C GLN A 106 1.90 -14.52 16.22
N GLN A 107 1.17 -14.62 17.33
CA GLN A 107 -0.14 -14.00 17.48
C GLN A 107 -0.09 -12.49 17.27
N ASP A 108 0.97 -11.85 17.74
CA ASP A 108 1.15 -10.42 17.63
C ASP A 108 1.39 -9.98 16.16
N ILE A 109 2.16 -10.74 15.37
CA ILE A 109 2.30 -10.53 13.91
C ILE A 109 0.94 -10.72 13.21
N ARG A 110 0.22 -11.80 13.53
CA ARG A 110 -1.10 -12.09 12.95
C ARG A 110 -2.09 -10.94 13.20
N SER A 111 -2.09 -10.35 14.40
CA SER A 111 -2.97 -9.21 14.71
C SER A 111 -2.72 -8.01 13.79
N VAL A 112 -1.46 -7.71 13.46
CA VAL A 112 -1.15 -6.61 12.52
C VAL A 112 -1.69 -6.90 11.14
N TYR A 113 -1.44 -8.11 10.64
CA TYR A 113 -1.87 -8.49 9.30
C TYR A 113 -3.40 -8.49 9.19
N GLN A 114 -4.10 -8.88 10.26
CA GLN A 114 -5.56 -8.81 10.33
C GLN A 114 -6.08 -7.37 10.33
N ASP A 115 -5.45 -6.47 11.07
CA ASP A 115 -5.88 -5.07 11.12
C ASP A 115 -5.60 -4.36 9.80
N ARG A 116 -4.47 -4.66 9.16
CA ARG A 116 -4.16 -4.20 7.81
C ARG A 116 -5.13 -4.75 6.78
N LEU A 117 -5.41 -6.05 6.79
CA LEU A 117 -6.37 -6.65 5.86
C LEU A 117 -7.74 -5.97 5.93
N LYS A 118 -8.18 -5.56 7.12
CA LYS A 118 -9.41 -4.76 7.27
C LYS A 118 -9.27 -3.36 6.67
N GLY A 119 -8.10 -2.73 6.78
CA GLY A 119 -7.77 -1.45 6.15
C GLY A 119 -7.83 -1.54 4.63
N SER A 120 -7.09 -2.48 4.04
CA SER A 120 -7.03 -2.68 2.59
C SER A 120 -8.42 -3.01 2.00
N GLN A 121 -9.21 -3.82 2.70
CA GLN A 121 -10.62 -4.07 2.34
C GLN A 121 -11.54 -2.85 2.41
N GLN A 122 -11.23 -1.87 3.26
CA GLN A 122 -11.95 -0.60 3.32
C GLN A 122 -11.52 0.31 2.17
N HIS A 123 -10.23 0.39 1.88
CA HIS A 123 -9.69 1.16 0.77
C HIS A 123 -10.19 0.63 -0.58
N PHE A 124 -10.13 -0.68 -0.81
CA PHE A 124 -10.70 -1.35 -1.98
C PHE A 124 -12.16 -0.93 -2.21
N ARG A 125 -12.98 -0.97 -1.14
CA ARG A 125 -14.37 -0.55 -1.20
C ARG A 125 -14.52 0.93 -1.51
N ALA A 126 -13.69 1.77 -0.90
CA ALA A 126 -13.72 3.21 -1.11
C ALA A 126 -13.42 3.57 -2.58
N PHE A 127 -12.36 2.99 -3.17
CA PHE A 127 -12.05 3.19 -4.59
C PHE A 127 -13.15 2.61 -5.50
N SER A 128 -13.63 1.40 -5.20
CA SER A 128 -14.68 0.73 -5.99
C SER A 128 -16.00 1.50 -6.01
N VAL A 129 -16.35 2.21 -4.94
CA VAL A 129 -17.56 3.05 -4.90
C VAL A 129 -17.41 4.28 -5.80
N GLN A 130 -16.21 4.86 -5.92
CA GLN A 130 -16.00 6.03 -6.78
C GLN A 130 -15.93 5.70 -8.28
N LEU A 131 -15.74 4.43 -8.64
CA LEU A 131 -15.72 3.96 -10.03
C LEU A 131 -17.11 3.74 -10.66
N LYS A 132 -18.19 3.82 -9.87
CA LYS A 132 -19.56 3.57 -10.32
C LYS A 132 -20.20 4.82 -10.91
#